data_AF-A0A7S4W9D5-F1
#
_entry.id   AF-A0A7S4W9D5-F1
#
_cell.length_a   1.000
_cell.length_b   1.000
_cell.length_c   1.000
_cell.angle_alpha   90.00
_cell.angle_beta   90.00
_cell.angle_gamma   90.00
#
_symmetry.space_group_name_H-M   'P 1'
#
loop_
_entity.id
_entity.type
_entity.pdbx_description
1 polymer ?
#
loop_
_entity_poly.entity_id
_entity_poly.type
_entity_poly.pdbx_seq_one_letter_code
_entity_poly.pdbx_strand_id
1 'polypeptide(L)'
;RGYLHAPAKLGSVSIAQLGIASGLMAEKQRTARAVGLGWTSDELAVSSIPALWRALGLLARDPGRFMDASKVVVADRVGYIARALTVTSTGKRVTEHIYSNERSHEMVFRVVDGVSKRETRHERVIAVKESPVRLEFYQRHAADGCRTYWQAPVEAVKDFVEALRAQVAKLEADESGAVGLGFLAEEIRGTSHDAVWRAMVVSTREPGRFFDCSDVRVEDRAGFVRRSLRVNGQAYTELIRTDERRNELVFRKLGEDGEGVERVAALRSHPLQLEFFQRSTTDGFRVHWSMPQSAVLKACDAYVREARRMDGTRPSIIGYGIGSDPIRECSQDALMMAIKDSIQRPWKILNVEASSCKIVQHEGFIERIMRLKATGEILHERVTIDEENGEVTFRRYEDLHQPSSTERVLAIRHPLRLEMYERAVNGEARGTRVDWQAPYEVAHSVFNRLVGLARSIGRSSGGDVVGYGLASKPISGLSKAAVWKAMVRSVRVPAEYGMAVDRVAVREMPGYLQRSMRLLERPGSPVMTENVRVLAASKEITYRPVVRGEEVAEERVFALRVDPLRCELFSRRADDQ
;
A
#
# COMPACT_ATOMS: atom_id res chain seq x y z
N ARG A 1 45.10 -43.49 -9.77
CA ARG A 1 45.41 -42.10 -10.17
C ARG A 1 44.32 -41.65 -11.14
N GLY A 2 43.40 -40.79 -10.69
CA GLY A 2 42.26 -40.35 -11.49
C GLY A 2 41.38 -39.44 -10.65
N TYR A 3 41.94 -38.28 -10.26
CA TYR A 3 41.17 -37.22 -9.62
C TYR A 3 40.34 -36.52 -10.70
N LEU A 4 39.03 -36.76 -10.67
CA LEU A 4 38.06 -35.91 -11.36
C LEU A 4 37.99 -34.59 -10.59
N HIS A 5 38.55 -33.54 -11.19
CA HIS A 5 38.42 -32.16 -10.71
C HIS A 5 36.94 -31.77 -10.68
N ALA A 6 36.43 -31.48 -9.47
CA ALA A 6 35.23 -30.69 -9.30
C ALA A 6 35.48 -29.28 -9.88
N PRO A 7 34.53 -28.66 -10.58
CA PRO A 7 34.70 -27.30 -11.08
C PRO A 7 34.87 -26.33 -9.91
N ALA A 8 35.88 -25.48 -10.01
CA ALA A 8 36.17 -24.43 -9.04
C ALA A 8 34.96 -23.50 -8.89
N LYS A 9 34.41 -23.41 -7.68
CA LYS A 9 33.43 -22.37 -7.32
C LYS A 9 34.13 -21.00 -7.46
N LEU A 10 33.78 -20.25 -8.50
CA LEU A 10 34.05 -18.82 -8.58
C LEU A 10 33.38 -18.14 -7.37
N GLY A 11 34.14 -17.28 -6.69
CA GLY A 11 33.80 -16.73 -5.37
C GLY A 11 32.54 -15.85 -5.40
N SER A 12 31.42 -16.40 -4.94
CA SER A 12 30.19 -15.66 -4.65
C SER A 12 30.36 -14.86 -3.35
N VAL A 13 30.19 -13.54 -3.41
CA VAL A 13 30.32 -12.62 -2.28
C VAL A 13 28.99 -12.50 -1.54
N SER A 14 29.00 -12.58 -0.21
CA SER A 14 27.81 -12.63 0.64
C SER A 14 27.21 -11.23 0.95
N ILE A 15 25.89 -11.09 1.21
CA ILE A 15 25.28 -9.83 1.68
C ILE A 15 25.95 -9.28 2.95
N ALA A 16 26.45 -10.18 3.80
CA ALA A 16 27.21 -9.83 4.99
C ALA A 16 28.65 -9.34 4.65
N GLN A 17 29.22 -9.80 3.55
CA GLN A 17 30.47 -9.32 2.96
C GLN A 17 30.32 -7.91 2.34
N LEU A 18 29.11 -7.57 1.85
CA LEU A 18 28.75 -6.21 1.43
C LEU A 18 28.72 -5.18 2.60
N GLY A 19 28.98 -5.63 3.83
CA GLY A 19 29.01 -4.83 5.04
C GLY A 19 30.36 -4.70 5.74
N ILE A 20 31.43 -5.31 5.23
CA ILE A 20 32.74 -5.36 5.91
C ILE A 20 33.80 -4.48 5.21
N ALA A 21 33.51 -3.98 4.01
CA ALA A 21 34.43 -3.16 3.23
C ALA A 21 34.45 -1.66 3.62
N SER A 22 34.53 -1.36 4.91
CA SER A 22 34.81 0.02 5.39
C SER A 22 36.21 0.16 6.01
N GLY A 23 37.08 -0.85 5.90
CA GLY A 23 38.39 -0.81 6.56
C GLY A 23 39.57 -1.46 5.83
N LEU A 24 39.40 -2.59 5.14
CA LEU A 24 40.54 -3.36 4.62
C LEU A 24 40.17 -4.12 3.33
N MET A 25 40.14 -3.42 2.20
CA MET A 25 40.21 -3.98 0.84
C MET A 25 41.00 -3.02 -0.07
N ALA A 26 42.18 -2.59 0.39
CA ALA A 26 43.16 -1.95 -0.47
C ALA A 26 43.95 -3.05 -1.18
N GLU A 27 43.60 -3.35 -2.44
CA GLU A 27 44.53 -3.58 -3.57
C GLU A 27 43.91 -4.33 -4.76
N LYS A 28 42.73 -4.93 -4.67
CA LYS A 28 42.13 -5.67 -5.82
C LYS A 28 40.80 -5.17 -6.39
N GLN A 29 40.28 -4.02 -5.92
CA GLN A 29 38.92 -3.57 -6.26
C GLN A 29 38.84 -2.16 -6.88
N ARG A 30 39.86 -1.73 -7.63
CA ARG A 30 39.84 -0.42 -8.31
C ARG A 30 38.97 -0.35 -9.57
N THR A 31 38.28 -1.43 -9.96
CA THR A 31 37.50 -1.52 -11.22
C THR A 31 36.07 -2.03 -11.07
N ALA A 32 35.61 -2.45 -9.89
CA ALA A 32 34.25 -2.98 -9.72
C ALA A 32 33.22 -1.86 -9.52
N ARG A 33 32.14 -1.86 -10.31
CA ARG A 33 31.02 -0.92 -10.16
C ARG A 33 30.30 -1.18 -8.83
N ALA A 34 30.19 -0.16 -7.98
CA ALA A 34 29.46 -0.25 -6.72
C ALA A 34 27.96 -0.02 -6.90
N VAL A 35 27.15 -0.55 -5.97
CA VAL A 35 25.69 -0.29 -5.90
C VAL A 35 25.40 1.20 -5.72
N GLY A 36 26.24 1.92 -4.98
CA GLY A 36 26.10 3.36 -4.79
C GLY A 36 24.79 3.73 -4.08
N LEU A 37 24.03 4.67 -4.64
CA LEU A 37 22.71 5.06 -4.10
C LEU A 37 21.58 4.08 -4.47
N GLY A 38 21.89 3.01 -5.20
CA GLY A 38 20.94 1.97 -5.54
C GLY A 38 21.23 1.35 -6.89
N TRP A 39 20.92 0.06 -6.98
CA TRP A 39 21.02 -0.71 -8.20
C TRP A 39 19.73 -1.50 -8.40
N THR A 40 19.26 -1.61 -9.63
CA THR A 40 18.04 -2.35 -9.97
C THR A 40 18.40 -3.43 -10.97
N SER A 41 17.88 -4.64 -10.73
CA SER A 41 18.07 -5.77 -11.60
C SER A 41 17.38 -5.58 -12.95
N ASP A 42 17.79 -6.41 -13.91
CA ASP A 42 16.94 -6.74 -15.04
C ASP A 42 15.64 -7.41 -14.57
N GLU A 43 14.68 -7.52 -15.47
CA GLU A 43 13.43 -8.21 -15.19
C GLU A 43 13.71 -9.67 -14.82
N LEU A 44 13.21 -10.11 -13.66
CA LEU A 44 13.47 -11.46 -13.17
C LEU A 44 12.69 -12.53 -13.95
N ALA A 45 11.70 -12.18 -14.77
CA ALA A 45 10.85 -13.13 -15.50
C ALA A 45 10.41 -14.31 -14.62
N VAL A 46 10.06 -14.03 -13.36
CA VAL A 46 9.53 -15.02 -12.42
C VAL A 46 8.02 -15.14 -12.62
N SER A 47 7.50 -16.35 -12.52
CA SER A 47 6.07 -16.60 -12.75
C SER A 47 5.21 -16.30 -11.52
N SER A 48 5.83 -16.21 -10.33
CA SER A 48 5.12 -16.01 -9.05
C SER A 48 5.83 -15.03 -8.10
N ILE A 49 5.20 -13.88 -7.83
CA ILE A 49 5.62 -12.94 -6.77
C ILE A 49 5.60 -13.60 -5.37
N PRO A 50 4.60 -14.41 -4.99
CA PRO A 50 4.67 -15.17 -3.74
C PRO A 50 5.88 -16.10 -3.66
N ALA A 51 6.27 -16.76 -4.76
CA ALA A 51 7.47 -17.60 -4.78
C ALA A 51 8.74 -16.78 -4.59
N LEU A 52 8.80 -15.56 -5.13
CA LEU A 52 9.87 -14.59 -4.87
C LEU A 52 9.96 -14.22 -3.38
N TRP A 53 8.84 -13.88 -2.74
CA TRP A 53 8.81 -13.61 -1.30
C TRP A 53 9.17 -14.83 -0.45
N ARG A 54 8.75 -16.04 -0.87
CA ARG A 54 9.19 -17.30 -0.26
C ARG A 54 10.71 -17.45 -0.33
N ALA A 55 11.31 -17.18 -1.48
CA ALA A 55 12.74 -17.26 -1.67
C ALA A 55 13.49 -16.20 -0.82
N LEU A 56 12.96 -14.98 -0.69
CA LEU A 56 13.50 -13.96 0.23
C LEU A 56 13.37 -14.37 1.70
N GLY A 57 12.26 -15.01 2.09
CA GLY A 57 12.08 -15.58 3.42
C GLY A 57 13.09 -16.70 3.71
N LEU A 58 13.37 -17.55 2.72
CA LEU A 58 14.45 -18.56 2.80
C LEU A 58 15.82 -17.90 2.88
N LEU A 59 16.09 -16.83 2.15
CA LEU A 59 17.34 -16.09 2.28
C LEU A 59 17.56 -15.58 3.70
N ALA A 60 16.50 -15.09 4.36
CA ALA A 60 16.61 -14.64 5.73
C ALA A 60 16.96 -15.80 6.68
N ARG A 61 16.37 -16.98 6.49
CA ARG A 61 16.48 -18.12 7.43
C ARG A 61 17.60 -19.11 7.12
N ASP A 62 17.95 -19.25 5.85
CA ASP A 62 18.96 -20.17 5.32
C ASP A 62 19.80 -19.47 4.22
N PRO A 63 20.59 -18.45 4.60
CA PRO A 63 21.40 -17.69 3.65
C PRO A 63 22.46 -18.55 2.95
N GLY A 64 22.84 -19.71 3.50
CA GLY A 64 23.84 -20.59 2.89
C GLY A 64 23.45 -21.12 1.51
N ARG A 65 22.15 -21.08 1.16
CA ARG A 65 21.65 -21.42 -0.18
C ARG A 65 21.90 -20.36 -1.24
N PHE A 66 22.07 -19.11 -0.83
CA PHE A 66 22.10 -17.94 -1.71
C PHE A 66 23.45 -17.23 -1.71
N MET A 67 24.22 -17.40 -0.64
CA MET A 67 25.44 -16.66 -0.40
C MET A 67 26.44 -17.50 0.39
N ASP A 68 27.70 -17.07 0.34
CA ASP A 68 28.79 -17.71 1.08
C ASP A 68 28.69 -17.46 2.59
N ALA A 69 27.85 -18.24 3.25
CA ALA A 69 27.54 -18.17 4.67
C ALA A 69 27.57 -19.54 5.32
N SER A 70 28.13 -19.60 6.53
CA SER A 70 28.20 -20.79 7.39
C SER A 70 27.87 -20.42 8.83
N LYS A 71 27.72 -21.43 9.71
CA LYS A 71 27.42 -21.25 11.15
C LYS A 71 26.22 -20.31 11.40
N VAL A 72 25.17 -20.52 10.61
CA VAL A 72 23.94 -19.73 10.67
C VAL A 72 23.15 -20.11 11.92
N VAL A 73 22.78 -19.10 12.70
CA VAL A 73 21.85 -19.21 13.83
C VAL A 73 20.73 -18.22 13.56
N VAL A 74 19.49 -18.68 13.61
CA VAL A 74 18.30 -17.87 13.38
C VAL A 74 17.35 -18.03 14.55
N ALA A 75 16.74 -16.92 14.95
CA ALA A 75 15.66 -16.89 15.92
C ALA A 75 14.60 -15.90 15.45
N ASP A 76 13.36 -16.34 15.32
CA ASP A 76 12.24 -15.45 15.11
C ASP A 76 12.02 -14.62 16.40
N ARG A 77 11.88 -13.30 16.23
CA ARG A 77 11.59 -12.34 17.28
C ARG A 77 10.35 -11.54 16.88
N VAL A 78 9.69 -10.98 17.88
CA VAL A 78 8.59 -10.04 17.67
C VAL A 78 9.08 -8.89 16.79
N GLY A 79 8.60 -8.83 15.55
CA GLY A 79 8.89 -7.74 14.60
C GLY A 79 10.03 -8.00 13.62
N TYR A 80 10.87 -9.03 13.82
CA TYR A 80 12.07 -9.26 12.99
C TYR A 80 12.63 -10.68 13.13
N ILE A 81 13.41 -11.11 12.14
CA ILE A 81 14.23 -12.33 12.22
C ILE A 81 15.60 -11.92 12.74
N ALA A 82 15.99 -12.44 13.91
CA ALA A 82 17.35 -12.30 14.42
C ALA A 82 18.23 -13.38 13.79
N ARG A 83 19.31 -12.96 13.13
CA ARG A 83 20.24 -13.87 12.47
C ARG A 83 21.67 -13.58 12.88
N ALA A 84 22.45 -14.62 13.14
CA ALA A 84 23.89 -14.56 13.16
C ALA A 84 24.48 -15.55 12.16
N LEU A 85 25.47 -15.13 11.38
CA LEU A 85 26.16 -16.00 10.42
C LEU A 85 27.65 -15.66 10.36
N THR A 86 28.43 -16.61 9.87
CA THR A 86 29.84 -16.41 9.52
C THR A 86 29.98 -16.35 8.01
N VAL A 87 30.56 -15.27 7.49
CA VAL A 87 30.88 -15.17 6.06
C VAL A 87 32.11 -16.01 5.78
N THR A 88 31.98 -17.12 5.04
CA THR A 88 33.03 -18.16 4.99
C THR A 88 34.35 -17.61 4.46
N SER A 89 34.29 -16.85 3.37
CA SER A 89 35.46 -16.24 2.71
C SER A 89 36.21 -15.19 3.55
N THR A 90 35.61 -14.66 4.63
CA THR A 90 36.29 -13.69 5.53
C THR A 90 36.43 -14.19 6.96
N GLY A 91 35.76 -15.28 7.32
CA GLY A 91 35.62 -15.74 8.70
C GLY A 91 34.85 -14.80 9.64
N LYS A 92 34.40 -13.62 9.17
CA LYS A 92 33.76 -12.63 10.04
C LYS A 92 32.33 -13.05 10.39
N ARG A 93 32.03 -12.98 11.69
CA ARG A 93 30.67 -13.16 12.22
C ARG A 93 29.90 -11.85 12.08
N VAL A 94 28.69 -11.94 11.53
CA VAL A 94 27.76 -10.82 11.39
C VAL A 94 26.46 -11.20 12.08
N THR A 95 25.92 -10.25 12.86
CA THR A 95 24.60 -10.38 13.49
C THR A 95 23.68 -9.33 12.88
N GLU A 96 22.46 -9.70 12.55
CA GLU A 96 21.51 -8.87 11.82
C GLU A 96 20.10 -9.08 12.36
N HIS A 97 19.30 -8.02 12.33
CA HIS A 97 17.85 -8.10 12.42
C HIS A 97 17.27 -7.85 11.03
N ILE A 98 16.36 -8.74 10.62
CA ILE A 98 15.79 -8.74 9.27
C ILE A 98 14.30 -8.50 9.38
N TYR A 99 13.83 -7.47 8.71
CA TYR A 99 12.44 -7.06 8.67
C TYR A 99 11.87 -7.35 7.29
N SER A 100 10.80 -8.13 7.22
CA SER A 100 10.15 -8.50 5.96
C SER A 100 8.82 -7.75 5.84
N ASN A 101 8.82 -6.60 5.19
CA ASN A 101 7.61 -5.82 4.98
C ASN A 101 7.12 -5.97 3.54
N GLU A 102 6.34 -7.02 3.31
CA GLU A 102 5.72 -7.25 2.00
C GLU A 102 4.75 -6.14 1.62
N ARG A 103 4.13 -5.46 2.60
CA ARG A 103 3.21 -4.32 2.34
C ARG A 103 3.95 -3.15 1.69
N SER A 104 5.18 -2.87 2.11
CA SER A 104 6.03 -1.86 1.45
C SER A 104 6.85 -2.44 0.30
N HIS A 105 6.71 -3.73 0.03
CA HIS A 105 7.55 -4.52 -0.87
C HIS A 105 9.04 -4.46 -0.53
N GLU A 106 9.40 -4.46 0.76
CA GLU A 106 10.80 -4.36 1.21
C GLU A 106 11.20 -5.47 2.18
N MET A 107 12.37 -6.06 1.95
CA MET A 107 13.11 -6.81 2.97
C MET A 107 14.31 -5.98 3.43
N VAL A 108 14.35 -5.67 4.72
CA VAL A 108 15.29 -4.73 5.34
C VAL A 108 16.22 -5.47 6.28
N PHE A 109 17.53 -5.26 6.15
CA PHE A 109 18.57 -5.89 6.96
C PHE A 109 19.28 -4.79 7.77
N ARG A 110 19.23 -4.90 9.10
CA ARG A 110 19.95 -4.02 10.03
C ARG A 110 21.06 -4.81 10.71
N VAL A 111 22.30 -4.37 10.57
CA VAL A 111 23.43 -5.00 11.28
C VAL A 111 23.34 -4.64 12.76
N VAL A 112 23.57 -5.63 13.63
CA VAL A 112 23.68 -5.46 15.08
C VAL A 112 25.14 -5.34 15.45
N ASP A 113 25.49 -4.27 16.16
CA ASP A 113 26.84 -4.04 16.63
C ASP A 113 27.22 -5.07 17.70
N GLY A 114 28.41 -5.65 17.56
CA GLY A 114 28.86 -6.77 18.37
C GLY A 114 29.09 -6.41 19.85
N VAL A 115 29.37 -5.13 20.14
CA VAL A 115 29.69 -4.63 21.48
C VAL A 115 28.44 -4.09 22.16
N SER A 116 27.79 -3.10 21.54
CA SER A 116 26.61 -2.43 22.09
C SER A 116 25.33 -3.27 22.02
N LYS A 117 25.32 -4.34 21.22
CA LYS A 117 24.14 -5.19 20.95
C LYS A 117 22.94 -4.41 20.40
N ARG A 118 23.18 -3.22 19.84
CA ARG A 118 22.16 -2.36 19.22
C ARG A 118 22.28 -2.40 17.71
N GLU A 119 21.17 -2.12 17.04
CA GLU A 119 21.16 -1.96 15.59
C GLU A 119 21.98 -0.73 15.17
N THR A 120 22.73 -0.91 14.11
CA THR A 120 23.40 0.19 13.43
C THR A 120 22.38 1.09 12.73
N ARG A 121 22.78 2.33 12.45
CA ARG A 121 21.91 3.34 11.83
C ARG A 121 21.71 3.16 10.33
N HIS A 122 22.33 2.14 9.72
CA HIS A 122 22.23 1.89 8.29
C HIS A 122 21.44 0.60 8.04
N GLU A 123 20.44 0.72 7.18
CA GLU A 123 19.63 -0.40 6.73
C GLU A 123 19.98 -0.72 5.28
N ARG A 124 20.10 -2.01 4.97
CA ARG A 124 20.19 -2.49 3.59
C ARG A 124 18.82 -3.00 3.18
N VAL A 125 18.37 -2.61 2.00
CA VAL A 125 17.02 -2.87 1.53
C VAL A 125 17.08 -3.64 0.21
N ILE A 126 16.32 -4.73 0.16
CA ILE A 126 15.91 -5.40 -1.08
C ILE A 126 14.44 -5.02 -1.29
N ALA A 127 14.17 -4.19 -2.29
CA ALA A 127 12.81 -3.79 -2.65
C ALA A 127 12.33 -4.54 -3.89
N VAL A 128 11.18 -5.20 -3.79
CA VAL A 128 10.49 -5.82 -4.92
C VAL A 128 9.71 -4.75 -5.66
N LYS A 129 9.94 -4.62 -6.97
CA LYS A 129 9.13 -3.78 -7.87
C LYS A 129 8.25 -4.69 -8.68
N GLU A 130 6.97 -4.37 -8.75
CA GLU A 130 6.00 -5.08 -9.58
C GLU A 130 5.81 -4.34 -10.91
N SER A 131 5.52 -5.07 -11.99
CA SER A 131 5.19 -4.52 -13.32
C SER A 131 6.30 -3.68 -14.01
N PRO A 132 7.38 -4.31 -14.53
CA PRO A 132 7.72 -5.73 -14.44
C PRO A 132 8.44 -6.10 -13.13
N VAL A 133 8.51 -7.39 -12.81
CA VAL A 133 9.13 -7.87 -11.56
C VAL A 133 10.64 -7.61 -11.58
N ARG A 134 11.11 -6.73 -10.68
CA ARG A 134 12.52 -6.35 -10.51
C ARG A 134 12.90 -6.28 -9.03
N LEU A 135 14.18 -6.41 -8.73
CA LEU A 135 14.73 -6.19 -7.40
C LEU A 135 15.60 -4.94 -7.40
N GLU A 136 15.32 -4.03 -6.47
CA GLU A 136 16.14 -2.86 -6.20
C GLU A 136 16.90 -3.05 -4.89
N PHE A 137 18.22 -2.83 -4.94
CA PHE A 137 19.14 -2.96 -3.83
C PHE A 137 19.66 -1.58 -3.48
N TYR A 138 19.51 -1.16 -2.23
CA TYR A 138 20.03 0.13 -1.78
C TYR A 138 20.27 0.14 -0.27
N GLN A 139 21.03 1.15 0.19
CA GLN A 139 21.23 1.41 1.62
C GLN A 139 20.54 2.73 2.00
N ARG A 140 19.96 2.80 3.19
CA ARG A 140 19.42 4.04 3.76
C ARG A 140 19.76 4.19 5.23
N HIS A 141 19.65 5.41 5.75
CA HIS A 141 19.75 5.66 7.17
C HIS A 141 18.39 5.38 7.84
N ALA A 142 18.41 4.71 8.99
CA ALA A 142 17.21 4.14 9.62
C ALA A 142 16.26 5.20 10.19
N ALA A 143 16.77 6.37 10.59
CA ALA A 143 15.95 7.39 11.25
C ALA A 143 15.14 8.25 10.27
N ASP A 144 15.67 8.49 9.08
CA ASP A 144 15.13 9.46 8.11
C ASP A 144 14.87 8.84 6.73
N GLY A 145 15.28 7.59 6.51
CA GLY A 145 15.10 6.87 5.26
C GLY A 145 15.97 7.40 4.10
N CYS A 146 16.87 8.35 4.36
CA CYS A 146 17.73 8.94 3.35
C CYS A 146 18.69 7.89 2.78
N ARG A 147 18.77 7.80 1.44
CA ARG A 147 19.69 6.86 0.79
C ARG A 147 21.13 7.24 1.07
N THR A 148 21.93 6.24 1.39
CA THR A 148 23.37 6.40 1.62
C THR A 148 24.14 5.55 0.62
N TYR A 149 25.38 5.96 0.32
CA TYR A 149 26.21 5.25 -0.65
C TYR A 149 26.58 3.86 -0.13
N TRP A 150 26.30 2.83 -0.91
CA TRP A 150 26.61 1.45 -0.58
C TRP A 150 27.77 0.93 -1.46
N GLN A 151 28.88 0.59 -0.81
CA GLN A 151 30.11 0.06 -1.44
C GLN A 151 30.01 -1.42 -1.87
N ALA A 152 28.80 -1.98 -1.91
CA ALA A 152 28.56 -3.33 -2.41
C ALA A 152 28.97 -3.45 -3.90
N PRO A 153 29.74 -4.46 -4.31
CA PRO A 153 29.99 -4.73 -5.72
C PRO A 153 28.69 -5.15 -6.44
N VAL A 154 28.37 -4.51 -7.57
CA VAL A 154 27.18 -4.86 -8.37
C VAL A 154 27.21 -6.30 -8.85
N GLU A 155 28.38 -6.85 -9.20
CA GLU A 155 28.48 -8.23 -9.66
C GLU A 155 28.07 -9.25 -8.58
N ALA A 156 28.40 -8.98 -7.31
CA ALA A 156 27.93 -9.82 -6.21
C ALA A 156 26.41 -9.79 -6.05
N VAL A 157 25.81 -8.61 -6.28
CA VAL A 157 24.34 -8.46 -6.24
C VAL A 157 23.69 -9.18 -7.42
N LYS A 158 24.31 -9.19 -8.60
CA LYS A 158 23.82 -9.98 -9.75
C LYS A 158 23.87 -11.48 -9.49
N ASP A 159 24.99 -12.01 -8.97
CA ASP A 159 25.11 -13.42 -8.61
C ASP A 159 24.03 -13.83 -7.60
N PHE A 160 23.78 -12.96 -6.62
CA PHE A 160 22.69 -13.13 -5.66
C PHE A 160 21.31 -13.18 -6.34
N VAL A 161 21.03 -12.28 -7.28
CA VAL A 161 19.77 -12.26 -8.04
C VAL A 161 19.58 -13.56 -8.83
N GLU A 162 20.62 -14.10 -9.45
CA GLU A 162 20.55 -15.37 -10.17
C GLU A 162 20.32 -16.56 -9.22
N ALA A 163 20.99 -16.59 -8.06
CA ALA A 163 20.74 -17.61 -7.05
C ALA A 163 19.30 -17.56 -6.51
N LEU A 164 18.77 -16.35 -6.31
CA LEU A 164 17.39 -16.14 -5.90
C LEU A 164 16.42 -16.62 -6.99
N ARG A 165 16.67 -16.27 -8.25
CA ARG A 165 15.87 -16.71 -9.41
C ARG A 165 15.81 -18.24 -9.52
N ALA A 166 16.95 -18.91 -9.38
CA ALA A 166 17.03 -20.37 -9.37
C ALA A 166 16.23 -20.98 -8.21
N GLN A 167 16.23 -20.35 -7.04
CA GLN A 167 15.44 -20.83 -5.91
C GLN A 167 13.93 -20.58 -6.10
N VAL A 168 13.54 -19.47 -6.73
CA VAL A 168 12.15 -19.22 -7.11
C VAL A 168 11.65 -20.32 -8.05
N ALA A 169 12.41 -20.63 -9.11
CA ALA A 169 12.04 -21.71 -10.04
C ALA A 169 11.87 -23.07 -9.33
N LYS A 170 12.73 -23.38 -8.35
CA LYS A 170 12.59 -24.60 -7.53
C LYS A 170 11.33 -24.59 -6.66
N LEU A 171 10.99 -23.45 -6.06
CA LEU A 171 9.79 -23.31 -5.22
C LEU A 171 8.51 -23.33 -6.03
N GLU A 172 8.55 -22.86 -7.28
CA GLU A 172 7.45 -22.97 -8.24
C GLU A 172 7.26 -24.41 -8.70
N ALA A 173 8.34 -25.19 -8.84
CA ALA A 173 8.29 -26.62 -9.15
C ALA A 173 7.98 -27.52 -7.94
N ASP A 174 7.95 -26.98 -6.72
CA ASP A 174 7.69 -27.74 -5.50
C ASP A 174 6.18 -28.00 -5.34
N GLU A 175 5.75 -29.16 -5.83
CA GLU A 175 4.38 -29.68 -5.76
C GLU A 175 3.94 -30.13 -4.35
N SER A 176 4.56 -29.62 -3.28
CA SER A 176 4.15 -29.91 -1.89
C SER A 176 2.65 -29.76 -1.62
N GLY A 177 1.92 -29.11 -2.53
CA GLY A 177 0.46 -29.06 -2.54
C GLY A 177 -0.09 -28.23 -1.39
N ALA A 178 0.77 -27.60 -0.59
CA ALA A 178 0.44 -26.71 0.51
C ALA A 178 0.61 -25.25 0.10
N VAL A 179 -0.15 -24.35 0.75
CA VAL A 179 -0.07 -22.90 0.54
C VAL A 179 1.34 -22.39 0.89
N GLY A 180 2.02 -22.99 1.86
CA GLY A 180 3.35 -22.56 2.27
C GLY A 180 3.31 -21.14 2.82
N LEU A 181 4.20 -20.25 2.38
CA LEU A 181 4.11 -18.83 2.81
C LEU A 181 3.02 -18.06 2.07
N GLY A 182 2.45 -18.57 0.99
CA GLY A 182 1.35 -17.91 0.31
C GLY A 182 1.09 -18.48 -1.07
N PHE A 183 -0.14 -18.27 -1.52
CA PHE A 183 -0.67 -18.78 -2.77
C PHE A 183 -1.35 -17.63 -3.51
N LEU A 184 -0.99 -17.42 -4.78
CA LEU A 184 -1.64 -16.46 -5.67
C LEU A 184 -2.35 -17.27 -6.75
N ALA A 185 -3.66 -17.10 -6.86
CA ALA A 185 -4.48 -17.76 -7.85
C ALA A 185 -4.25 -17.19 -9.25
N GLU A 186 -4.66 -17.92 -10.28
CA GLU A 186 -4.64 -17.44 -11.66
C GLU A 186 -5.46 -16.15 -11.85
N GLU A 187 -5.19 -15.44 -12.93
CA GLU A 187 -5.94 -14.24 -13.31
C GLU A 187 -7.43 -14.57 -13.48
N ILE A 188 -8.26 -13.82 -12.76
CA ILE A 188 -9.70 -13.89 -12.82
C ILE A 188 -10.17 -13.07 -14.03
N ARG A 189 -10.86 -13.74 -14.94
CA ARG A 189 -11.44 -13.14 -16.16
C ARG A 189 -12.96 -13.26 -16.18
N GLY A 190 -13.60 -12.29 -16.83
CA GLY A 190 -15.05 -12.28 -17.07
C GLY A 190 -15.91 -11.89 -15.87
N THR A 191 -15.35 -11.21 -14.87
CA THR A 191 -16.09 -10.63 -13.73
C THR A 191 -15.39 -9.35 -13.25
N SER A 192 -16.15 -8.45 -12.64
CA SER A 192 -15.67 -7.18 -12.11
C SER A 192 -14.94 -7.36 -10.77
N HIS A 193 -14.01 -6.45 -10.47
CA HIS A 193 -13.39 -6.39 -9.14
C HIS A 193 -14.43 -6.23 -8.03
N ASP A 194 -15.46 -5.41 -8.27
CA ASP A 194 -16.55 -5.18 -7.32
C ASP A 194 -17.30 -6.45 -6.98
N ALA A 195 -17.67 -7.26 -7.98
CA ALA A 195 -18.34 -8.53 -7.73
C ALA A 195 -17.50 -9.52 -6.93
N VAL A 196 -16.19 -9.62 -7.22
CA VAL A 196 -15.30 -10.49 -6.44
C VAL A 196 -15.18 -9.99 -5.00
N TRP A 197 -15.01 -8.68 -4.79
CA TRP A 197 -14.94 -8.11 -3.45
C TRP A 197 -16.23 -8.33 -2.65
N ARG A 198 -17.39 -8.07 -3.26
CA ARG A 198 -18.70 -8.33 -2.64
C ARG A 198 -18.88 -9.80 -2.31
N ALA A 199 -18.52 -10.71 -3.21
CA ALA A 199 -18.58 -12.14 -2.96
C ALA A 199 -17.72 -12.54 -1.74
N MET A 200 -16.49 -12.01 -1.64
CA MET A 200 -15.64 -12.21 -0.48
C MET A 200 -16.30 -11.69 0.81
N VAL A 201 -16.77 -10.44 0.84
CA VAL A 201 -17.39 -9.84 2.04
C VAL A 201 -18.66 -10.60 2.45
N VAL A 202 -19.50 -11.01 1.50
CA VAL A 202 -20.71 -11.81 1.77
C VAL A 202 -20.36 -13.16 2.39
N SER A 203 -19.26 -13.80 1.99
CA SER A 203 -18.83 -15.09 2.55
C SER A 203 -18.55 -15.08 4.05
N THR A 204 -18.30 -13.89 4.62
CA THR A 204 -18.08 -13.73 6.06
C THR A 204 -19.36 -13.97 6.86
N ARG A 205 -20.53 -13.74 6.26
CA ARG A 205 -21.85 -13.87 6.90
C ARG A 205 -22.71 -15.00 6.33
N GLU A 206 -22.50 -15.34 5.06
CA GLU A 206 -23.22 -16.42 4.36
C GLU A 206 -22.26 -17.51 3.86
N PRO A 207 -21.45 -18.15 4.72
CA PRO A 207 -20.43 -19.12 4.30
C PRO A 207 -20.99 -20.31 3.52
N GLY A 208 -22.24 -20.73 3.79
CA GLY A 208 -22.89 -21.87 3.15
C GLY A 208 -23.08 -21.72 1.63
N ARG A 209 -22.97 -20.50 1.08
CA ARG A 209 -22.95 -20.28 -0.38
C ARG A 209 -21.60 -20.59 -1.03
N PHE A 210 -20.55 -20.67 -0.22
CA PHE A 210 -19.17 -20.76 -0.68
C PHE A 210 -18.55 -22.12 -0.41
N PHE A 211 -18.89 -22.74 0.73
CA PHE A 211 -18.40 -24.06 1.10
C PHE A 211 -19.39 -24.79 2.02
N ASP A 212 -19.28 -26.12 2.04
CA ASP A 212 -20.13 -26.96 2.87
C ASP A 212 -19.84 -26.72 4.36
N CYS A 213 -20.82 -26.15 5.04
CA CYS A 213 -20.79 -25.91 6.47
C CYS A 213 -22.19 -26.01 7.08
N SER A 214 -22.24 -26.22 8.39
CA SER A 214 -23.48 -26.29 9.18
C SER A 214 -23.34 -25.48 10.47
N ASP A 215 -24.43 -25.34 11.22
CA ASP A 215 -24.47 -24.65 12.52
C ASP A 215 -23.89 -23.23 12.50
N VAL A 216 -24.12 -22.51 11.40
CA VAL A 216 -23.58 -21.16 11.19
C VAL A 216 -24.26 -20.18 12.14
N ARG A 217 -23.45 -19.52 12.97
CA ARG A 217 -23.83 -18.39 13.81
C ARG A 217 -22.90 -17.23 13.52
N VAL A 218 -23.48 -16.05 13.31
CA VAL A 218 -22.75 -14.84 12.92
C VAL A 218 -23.17 -13.73 13.86
N GLU A 219 -22.18 -13.00 14.37
CA GLU A 219 -22.38 -11.86 15.25
C GLU A 219 -21.47 -10.72 14.83
N ASP A 220 -22.04 -9.54 14.60
CA ASP A 220 -21.25 -8.34 14.37
C ASP A 220 -20.67 -7.83 15.70
N ARG A 221 -19.36 -7.64 15.75
CA ARG A 221 -18.59 -7.15 16.89
C ARG A 221 -17.77 -5.93 16.49
N ALA A 222 -17.15 -5.26 17.45
CA ALA A 222 -16.52 -3.97 17.22
C ALA A 222 -15.27 -4.17 16.37
N GLY A 223 -15.36 -3.78 15.10
CA GLY A 223 -14.32 -3.93 14.09
C GLY A 223 -14.14 -5.33 13.52
N PHE A 224 -15.04 -6.29 13.79
CA PHE A 224 -14.97 -7.64 13.23
C PHE A 224 -16.30 -8.39 13.24
N VAL A 225 -16.42 -9.43 12.43
CA VAL A 225 -17.50 -10.42 12.48
C VAL A 225 -17.02 -11.64 13.26
N ARG A 226 -17.74 -12.05 14.30
CA ARG A 226 -17.54 -13.34 14.98
C ARG A 226 -18.40 -14.38 14.30
N ARG A 227 -17.79 -15.46 13.81
CA ARG A 227 -18.48 -16.54 13.12
C ARG A 227 -18.18 -17.88 13.78
N SER A 228 -19.21 -18.60 14.19
CA SER A 228 -19.12 -20.01 14.61
C SER A 228 -19.78 -20.89 13.57
N LEU A 229 -19.16 -22.00 13.21
CA LEU A 229 -19.71 -22.95 12.23
C LEU A 229 -19.08 -24.34 12.39
N ARG A 230 -19.66 -25.34 11.73
CA ARG A 230 -19.12 -26.69 11.59
C ARG A 230 -18.65 -26.93 10.16
N VAL A 231 -17.39 -27.38 10.00
CA VAL A 231 -16.85 -27.90 8.73
C VAL A 231 -16.32 -29.29 8.98
N ASN A 232 -16.65 -30.25 8.12
CA ASN A 232 -16.18 -31.65 8.22
C ASN A 232 -16.41 -32.26 9.62
N GLY A 233 -17.52 -31.90 10.29
CA GLY A 233 -17.85 -32.40 11.63
C GLY A 233 -17.07 -31.76 12.79
N GLN A 234 -16.19 -30.79 12.54
CA GLN A 234 -15.49 -30.05 13.58
C GLN A 234 -16.06 -28.63 13.71
N ALA A 235 -16.31 -28.21 14.96
CA ALA A 235 -16.77 -26.88 15.27
C ALA A 235 -15.59 -25.90 15.35
N TYR A 236 -15.77 -24.72 14.77
CA TYR A 236 -14.79 -23.64 14.77
C TYR A 236 -15.47 -22.33 15.08
N THR A 237 -14.76 -21.46 15.79
CA THR A 237 -15.13 -20.04 15.93
C THR A 237 -13.99 -19.18 15.42
N GLU A 238 -14.32 -18.19 14.60
CA GLU A 238 -13.37 -17.30 13.96
C GLU A 238 -13.79 -15.84 14.17
N LEU A 239 -12.80 -14.97 14.30
CA LEU A 239 -12.90 -13.54 14.20
C LEU A 239 -12.48 -13.13 12.79
N ILE A 240 -13.33 -12.39 12.08
CA ILE A 240 -13.11 -11.99 10.69
C ILE A 240 -13.09 -10.48 10.60
N ARG A 241 -11.95 -9.89 10.24
CA ARG A 241 -11.82 -8.45 9.97
C ARG A 241 -11.83 -8.21 8.47
N THR A 242 -12.49 -7.15 8.06
CA THR A 242 -12.43 -6.66 6.68
C THR A 242 -11.53 -5.43 6.63
N ASP A 243 -10.35 -5.56 6.01
CA ASP A 243 -9.43 -4.45 5.76
C ASP A 243 -9.67 -3.94 4.33
N GLU A 244 -10.62 -3.03 4.21
CA GLU A 244 -11.09 -2.44 2.96
C GLU A 244 -9.99 -1.76 2.15
N ARG A 245 -9.04 -1.12 2.84
CA ARG A 245 -7.97 -0.39 2.17
C ARG A 245 -7.03 -1.33 1.43
N ARG A 246 -6.86 -2.54 1.94
CA ARG A 246 -6.00 -3.57 1.35
C ARG A 246 -6.77 -4.61 0.55
N ASN A 247 -8.10 -4.52 0.51
CA ASN A 247 -8.99 -5.57 0.04
C ASN A 247 -8.65 -6.93 0.67
N GLU A 248 -8.46 -6.97 2.00
CA GLU A 248 -8.11 -8.18 2.75
C GLU A 248 -9.26 -8.61 3.67
N LEU A 249 -9.58 -9.90 3.66
CA LEU A 249 -10.32 -10.56 4.75
C LEU A 249 -9.32 -11.29 5.64
N VAL A 250 -9.33 -10.95 6.92
CA VAL A 250 -8.39 -11.47 7.91
C VAL A 250 -9.14 -12.35 8.90
N PHE A 251 -8.83 -13.64 8.91
CA PHE A 251 -9.45 -14.67 9.72
C PHE A 251 -8.51 -15.07 10.85
N ARG A 252 -8.99 -14.96 12.09
CA ARG A 252 -8.30 -15.46 13.29
C ARG A 252 -9.17 -16.51 13.96
N LYS A 253 -8.65 -17.73 14.08
CA LYS A 253 -9.31 -18.82 14.83
C LYS A 253 -9.28 -18.47 16.33
N LEU A 254 -10.39 -18.64 17.04
CA LEU A 254 -10.47 -18.51 18.48
C LEU A 254 -10.26 -19.90 19.13
N GLY A 255 -9.37 -19.98 20.14
CA GLY A 255 -8.98 -21.22 20.85
C GLY A 255 -7.45 -21.40 20.96
N GLU A 256 -7.00 -22.39 21.73
CA GLU A 256 -5.56 -22.63 22.06
C GLU A 256 -4.67 -22.79 20.81
N ASP A 257 -5.16 -23.39 19.72
CA ASP A 257 -4.39 -23.59 18.47
C ASP A 257 -4.30 -22.32 17.58
N GLY A 258 -4.92 -21.21 17.97
CA GLY A 258 -5.09 -20.01 17.14
C GLY A 258 -4.23 -18.81 17.55
N GLU A 259 -3.39 -18.96 18.59
CA GLU A 259 -2.62 -17.84 19.12
C GLU A 259 -1.47 -17.42 18.20
N GLY A 260 -1.31 -16.11 18.03
CA GLY A 260 -0.14 -15.51 17.37
C GLY A 260 -0.17 -15.46 15.83
N VAL A 261 -1.18 -16.02 15.16
CA VAL A 261 -1.27 -16.03 13.68
C VAL A 261 -2.67 -15.69 13.16
N GLU A 262 -2.73 -15.19 11.93
CA GLU A 262 -3.96 -14.89 11.19
C GLU A 262 -3.85 -15.33 9.73
N ARG A 263 -4.96 -15.76 9.15
CA ARG A 263 -5.08 -16.14 7.74
C ARG A 263 -5.67 -14.98 6.96
N VAL A 264 -5.19 -14.76 5.75
CA VAL A 264 -5.60 -13.63 4.92
C VAL A 264 -6.04 -14.15 3.55
N ALA A 265 -7.19 -13.67 3.09
CA ALA A 265 -7.62 -13.74 1.70
C ALA A 265 -7.64 -12.30 1.14
N ALA A 266 -6.82 -12.02 0.12
CA ALA A 266 -6.63 -10.70 -0.44
C ALA A 266 -7.07 -10.64 -1.91
N LEU A 267 -7.76 -9.57 -2.29
CA LEU A 267 -8.09 -9.28 -3.69
C LEU A 267 -7.06 -8.32 -4.30
N ARG A 268 -6.35 -8.81 -5.31
CA ARG A 268 -5.37 -8.05 -6.09
C ARG A 268 -6.03 -7.56 -7.37
N SER A 269 -5.70 -6.35 -7.80
CA SER A 269 -6.43 -5.68 -8.89
C SER A 269 -5.68 -5.61 -10.21
N HIS A 270 -4.38 -5.95 -10.27
CA HIS A 270 -3.56 -5.87 -11.48
C HIS A 270 -2.49 -6.98 -11.55
N PRO A 271 -2.78 -8.12 -12.20
CA PRO A 271 -4.09 -8.50 -12.73
C PRO A 271 -5.10 -8.84 -11.61
N LEU A 272 -6.39 -8.98 -11.95
CA LEU A 272 -7.43 -9.33 -10.98
C LEU A 272 -7.17 -10.76 -10.46
N GLN A 273 -6.77 -10.92 -9.21
CA GLN A 273 -6.35 -12.21 -8.64
C GLN A 273 -6.72 -12.31 -7.16
N LEU A 274 -6.84 -13.54 -6.67
CA LEU A 274 -6.97 -13.80 -5.24
C LEU A 274 -5.64 -14.32 -4.69
N GLU A 275 -5.27 -13.82 -3.51
CA GLU A 275 -4.09 -14.27 -2.79
C GLU A 275 -4.47 -14.78 -1.40
N PHE A 276 -3.85 -15.88 -0.98
CA PHE A 276 -4.07 -16.52 0.31
C PHE A 276 -2.74 -16.70 1.03
N PHE A 277 -2.68 -16.32 2.30
CA PHE A 277 -1.49 -16.55 3.12
C PHE A 277 -1.83 -16.58 4.61
N GLN A 278 -0.89 -17.03 5.43
CA GLN A 278 -0.96 -16.89 6.87
C GLN A 278 0.18 -16.00 7.34
N ARG A 279 -0.06 -15.13 8.32
CA ARG A 279 0.96 -14.27 8.92
C ARG A 279 0.90 -14.27 10.44
N SER A 280 2.02 -13.94 11.06
CA SER A 280 2.10 -13.64 12.49
C SER A 280 1.29 -12.38 12.79
N THR A 281 0.47 -12.42 13.83
CA THR A 281 -0.33 -11.25 14.24
C THR A 281 0.50 -10.19 14.95
N THR A 282 1.72 -10.54 15.31
CA THR A 282 2.62 -9.68 16.08
C THR A 282 3.42 -8.76 15.18
N ASP A 283 3.85 -9.25 14.02
CA ASP A 283 4.73 -8.53 13.09
C ASP A 283 4.25 -8.51 11.65
N GLY A 284 3.20 -9.26 11.33
CA GLY A 284 2.63 -9.35 10.00
C GLY A 284 3.44 -10.20 9.01
N PHE A 285 4.51 -10.88 9.46
CA PHE A 285 5.32 -11.73 8.58
C PHE A 285 4.59 -13.00 8.23
N ARG A 286 4.68 -13.40 6.96
CA ARG A 286 4.12 -14.66 6.51
C ARG A 286 4.78 -15.83 7.23
N VAL A 287 3.95 -16.76 7.67
CA VAL A 287 4.35 -18.01 8.31
C VAL A 287 3.94 -19.17 7.43
N HIS A 288 4.64 -20.30 7.55
CA HIS A 288 4.33 -21.46 6.75
C HIS A 288 2.93 -21.99 7.09
N TRP A 289 2.05 -22.02 6.09
CA TRP A 289 0.70 -22.53 6.19
C TRP A 289 0.59 -23.90 5.52
N SER A 290 0.34 -24.93 6.32
CA SER A 290 0.19 -26.31 5.85
C SER A 290 -1.16 -26.60 5.15
N MET A 291 -1.98 -25.58 4.92
CA MET A 291 -3.25 -25.75 4.21
C MET A 291 -3.01 -26.25 2.79
N PRO A 292 -3.74 -27.26 2.31
CA PRO A 292 -3.65 -27.68 0.92
C PRO A 292 -4.06 -26.55 -0.05
N GLN A 293 -3.30 -26.36 -1.13
CA GLN A 293 -3.62 -25.44 -2.22
C GLN A 293 -4.98 -25.76 -2.84
N SER A 294 -5.35 -27.05 -2.92
CA SER A 294 -6.66 -27.47 -3.39
C SER A 294 -7.81 -26.91 -2.54
N ALA A 295 -7.61 -26.68 -1.25
CA ALA A 295 -8.63 -26.08 -0.39
C ALA A 295 -8.81 -24.57 -0.67
N VAL A 296 -7.71 -23.83 -0.88
CA VAL A 296 -7.81 -22.40 -1.26
C VAL A 296 -8.30 -22.22 -2.68
N LEU A 297 -7.95 -23.12 -3.62
CA LEU A 297 -8.49 -23.12 -4.98
C LEU A 297 -10.00 -23.31 -5.00
N LYS A 298 -10.55 -24.23 -4.19
CA LYS A 298 -12.01 -24.37 -4.03
C LYS A 298 -12.65 -23.07 -3.51
N ALA A 299 -11.98 -22.36 -2.60
CA ALA A 299 -12.46 -21.06 -2.13
C ALA A 299 -12.39 -20.00 -3.25
N CYS A 300 -11.33 -19.97 -4.06
CA CYS A 300 -11.26 -19.13 -5.26
C CYS A 300 -12.44 -19.38 -6.19
N ASP A 301 -12.68 -20.63 -6.56
CA ASP A 301 -13.76 -21.02 -7.48
C ASP A 301 -15.12 -20.62 -6.92
N ALA A 302 -15.32 -20.75 -5.61
CA ALA A 302 -16.53 -20.31 -4.94
C ALA A 302 -16.72 -18.79 -4.98
N TYR A 303 -15.67 -18.01 -4.70
CA TYR A 303 -15.73 -16.55 -4.83
C TYR A 303 -16.01 -16.12 -6.27
N VAL A 304 -15.32 -16.69 -7.25
CA VAL A 304 -15.52 -16.35 -8.67
C VAL A 304 -16.90 -16.76 -9.16
N ARG A 305 -17.42 -17.92 -8.74
CA ARG A 305 -18.78 -18.36 -9.07
C ARG A 305 -19.83 -17.39 -8.54
N GLU A 306 -19.76 -17.03 -7.26
CA GLU A 306 -20.70 -16.08 -6.67
C GLU A 306 -20.54 -14.67 -7.25
N ALA A 307 -19.31 -14.25 -7.56
CA ALA A 307 -19.05 -12.97 -8.23
C ALA A 307 -19.72 -12.92 -9.62
N ARG A 308 -19.55 -13.96 -10.45
CA ARG A 308 -20.20 -14.05 -11.75
C ARG A 308 -21.73 -14.02 -11.64
N ARG A 309 -22.29 -14.66 -10.61
CA ARG A 309 -23.73 -14.61 -10.31
C ARG A 309 -24.18 -13.18 -9.97
N MET A 310 -23.39 -12.45 -9.19
CA MET A 310 -23.65 -11.06 -8.78
C MET A 310 -23.47 -10.05 -9.93
N ASP A 311 -22.55 -10.29 -10.86
CA ASP A 311 -22.40 -9.46 -12.06
C ASP A 311 -23.54 -9.70 -13.07
N GLY A 312 -23.95 -10.97 -13.24
CA GLY A 312 -25.00 -11.34 -14.19
C GLY A 312 -26.39 -10.81 -13.82
N THR A 313 -26.66 -10.56 -12.53
CA THR A 313 -27.92 -10.00 -12.05
C THR A 313 -27.64 -8.77 -11.21
N ARG A 314 -27.93 -7.57 -11.73
CA ARG A 314 -27.78 -6.34 -10.94
C ARG A 314 -28.60 -6.44 -9.65
N PRO A 315 -27.99 -6.19 -8.48
CA PRO A 315 -28.72 -6.18 -7.22
C PRO A 315 -29.80 -5.11 -7.21
N SER A 316 -30.90 -5.34 -6.49
CA SER A 316 -31.90 -4.31 -6.21
C SER A 316 -31.43 -3.35 -5.10
N ILE A 317 -30.67 -3.87 -4.13
CA ILE A 317 -30.14 -3.14 -2.97
C ILE A 317 -28.61 -3.21 -2.90
N ILE A 318 -28.00 -2.31 -2.14
CA ILE A 318 -26.54 -2.23 -1.95
C ILE A 318 -26.01 -3.37 -1.09
N GLY A 319 -26.74 -3.75 -0.04
CA GLY A 319 -26.31 -4.73 0.95
C GLY A 319 -25.06 -4.26 1.69
N TYR A 320 -24.03 -5.09 1.78
CA TYR A 320 -22.80 -4.71 2.51
C TYR A 320 -21.93 -3.68 1.76
N GLY A 321 -22.22 -3.31 0.52
CA GLY A 321 -21.53 -2.24 -0.18
C GLY A 321 -21.47 -2.41 -1.69
N ILE A 322 -21.06 -1.34 -2.36
CA ILE A 322 -20.96 -1.24 -3.83
C ILE A 322 -19.70 -0.48 -4.20
N GLY A 323 -18.95 -0.98 -5.18
CA GLY A 323 -17.82 -0.32 -5.82
C GLY A 323 -18.14 0.12 -7.25
N SER A 324 -17.42 1.13 -7.73
CA SER A 324 -17.36 1.45 -9.15
C SER A 324 -16.34 0.57 -9.86
N ASP A 325 -16.46 0.46 -11.18
CA ASP A 325 -15.35 0.02 -12.01
C ASP A 325 -14.12 0.94 -11.84
N PRO A 326 -12.91 0.46 -12.19
CA PRO A 326 -11.72 1.30 -12.22
C PRO A 326 -11.93 2.56 -13.06
N ILE A 327 -11.75 3.73 -12.44
CA ILE A 327 -11.94 5.03 -13.05
C ILE A 327 -10.66 5.42 -13.78
N ARG A 328 -10.72 5.35 -15.10
CA ARG A 328 -9.67 5.85 -16.00
C ARG A 328 -9.95 7.33 -16.32
N GLU A 329 -8.88 8.10 -16.55
CA GLU A 329 -8.91 9.52 -16.98
C GLU A 329 -9.30 10.56 -15.91
N CYS A 330 -9.27 10.18 -14.63
CA CYS A 330 -9.41 11.13 -13.52
C CYS A 330 -8.22 11.04 -12.57
N SER A 331 -7.91 12.14 -11.88
CA SER A 331 -7.05 12.08 -10.70
C SER A 331 -7.86 11.82 -9.44
N GLN A 332 -7.17 11.33 -8.41
CA GLN A 332 -7.74 11.21 -7.07
C GLN A 332 -8.17 12.59 -6.56
N ASP A 333 -7.36 13.62 -6.79
CA ASP A 333 -7.67 15.00 -6.44
C ASP A 333 -8.93 15.49 -7.16
N ALA A 334 -9.08 15.23 -8.46
CA ALA A 334 -10.27 15.63 -9.20
C ALA A 334 -11.54 14.95 -8.65
N LEU A 335 -11.43 13.68 -8.22
CA LEU A 335 -12.52 12.98 -7.55
C LEU A 335 -12.81 13.56 -6.17
N MET A 336 -11.78 13.82 -5.35
CA MET A 336 -11.95 14.44 -4.04
C MET A 336 -12.57 15.84 -4.16
N MET A 337 -12.15 16.63 -5.14
CA MET A 337 -12.75 17.92 -5.47
C MET A 337 -14.20 17.77 -5.91
N ALA A 338 -14.53 16.80 -6.77
CA ALA A 338 -15.91 16.54 -7.16
C ALA A 338 -16.77 16.13 -5.96
N ILE A 339 -16.24 15.36 -5.02
CA ILE A 339 -16.92 14.97 -3.78
C ILE A 339 -17.16 16.21 -2.91
N LYS A 340 -16.11 17.00 -2.60
CA LYS A 340 -16.23 18.26 -1.86
C LYS A 340 -17.24 19.20 -2.50
N ASP A 341 -17.19 19.33 -3.82
CA ASP A 341 -18.13 20.15 -4.57
C ASP A 341 -19.57 19.65 -4.45
N SER A 342 -19.76 18.33 -4.50
CA SER A 342 -21.07 17.71 -4.35
C SER A 342 -21.62 17.81 -2.92
N ILE A 343 -20.77 17.95 -1.90
CA ILE A 343 -21.23 18.21 -0.53
C ILE A 343 -21.82 19.61 -0.44
N GLN A 344 -21.13 20.60 -1.01
CA GLN A 344 -21.56 22.00 -1.05
C GLN A 344 -22.73 22.23 -2.02
N ARG A 345 -22.83 21.43 -3.09
CA ARG A 345 -23.86 21.52 -4.14
C ARG A 345 -24.51 20.16 -4.39
N PRO A 346 -25.32 19.63 -3.43
CA PRO A 346 -25.84 18.27 -3.46
C PRO A 346 -26.66 17.93 -4.71
N TRP A 347 -27.40 18.91 -5.24
CA TRP A 347 -28.24 18.75 -6.44
C TRP A 347 -27.46 18.42 -7.72
N LYS A 348 -26.13 18.56 -7.73
CA LYS A 348 -25.29 18.12 -8.85
C LYS A 348 -25.25 16.60 -9.02
N ILE A 349 -25.33 15.86 -7.93
CA ILE A 349 -25.21 14.39 -7.95
C ILE A 349 -26.44 13.68 -7.36
N LEU A 350 -27.19 14.34 -6.48
CA LEU A 350 -28.38 13.80 -5.82
C LEU A 350 -29.67 14.38 -6.42
N ASN A 351 -30.76 13.61 -6.35
CA ASN A 351 -32.09 14.06 -6.77
C ASN A 351 -32.79 14.89 -5.68
N VAL A 352 -32.25 16.08 -5.41
CA VAL A 352 -32.73 17.00 -4.36
C VAL A 352 -33.11 18.35 -4.92
N GLU A 353 -33.94 19.09 -4.18
CA GLU A 353 -34.34 20.45 -4.53
C GLU A 353 -33.23 21.44 -4.17
N ALA A 354 -32.64 22.11 -5.16
CA ALA A 354 -31.50 23.01 -4.96
C ALA A 354 -31.84 24.18 -4.01
N SER A 355 -33.02 24.77 -4.13
CA SER A 355 -33.54 25.85 -3.26
C SER A 355 -33.72 25.44 -1.80
N SER A 356 -33.85 24.15 -1.52
CA SER A 356 -34.02 23.62 -0.15
C SER A 356 -32.71 23.37 0.58
N CYS A 357 -31.57 23.37 -0.13
CA CYS A 357 -30.29 22.97 0.42
C CYS A 357 -29.73 24.06 1.35
N LYS A 358 -29.42 23.70 2.59
CA LYS A 358 -28.69 24.54 3.54
C LYS A 358 -27.42 23.82 3.97
N ILE A 359 -26.29 24.52 3.87
CA ILE A 359 -24.97 23.99 4.21
C ILE A 359 -24.35 24.89 5.28
N VAL A 360 -23.90 24.30 6.38
CA VAL A 360 -23.22 25.01 7.47
C VAL A 360 -21.88 24.34 7.73
N GLN A 361 -20.81 25.13 7.66
CA GLN A 361 -19.45 24.65 7.94
C GLN A 361 -19.18 24.79 9.45
N HIS A 362 -18.76 23.70 10.08
CA HIS A 362 -18.26 23.67 11.45
C HIS A 362 -16.79 23.29 11.47
N GLU A 363 -16.14 23.43 12.62
CA GLU A 363 -14.80 22.88 12.85
C GLU A 363 -14.88 21.34 12.80
N GLY A 364 -14.17 20.73 11.85
CA GLY A 364 -14.09 19.27 11.69
C GLY A 364 -15.28 18.57 11.00
N PHE A 365 -16.37 19.27 10.68
CA PHE A 365 -17.50 18.68 9.92
C PHE A 365 -18.36 19.72 9.19
N ILE A 366 -19.22 19.25 8.30
CA ILE A 366 -20.20 20.04 7.55
C ILE A 366 -21.59 19.52 7.90
N GLU A 367 -22.53 20.42 8.18
CA GLU A 367 -23.95 20.08 8.26
C GLU A 367 -24.63 20.41 6.94
N ARG A 368 -25.48 19.48 6.51
CA ARG A 368 -26.27 19.62 5.29
C ARG A 368 -27.73 19.27 5.58
N ILE A 369 -28.62 20.17 5.22
CA ILE A 369 -30.07 19.95 5.18
C ILE A 369 -30.53 20.03 3.72
N MET A 370 -31.31 19.06 3.26
CA MET A 370 -31.79 19.00 1.87
C MET A 370 -33.15 18.30 1.77
N ARG A 371 -33.98 18.69 0.81
CA ARG A 371 -35.25 18.04 0.50
C ARG A 371 -35.11 17.08 -0.68
N LEU A 372 -35.48 15.81 -0.48
CA LEU A 372 -35.53 14.81 -1.56
C LEU A 372 -36.69 15.12 -2.51
N LYS A 373 -36.43 15.18 -3.82
CA LYS A 373 -37.49 15.47 -4.81
C LYS A 373 -38.52 14.35 -4.92
N ALA A 374 -38.10 13.10 -4.71
CA ALA A 374 -38.96 11.93 -4.90
C ALA A 374 -40.00 11.78 -3.77
N THR A 375 -39.63 12.10 -2.53
CA THR A 375 -40.46 11.84 -1.34
C THR A 375 -40.91 13.11 -0.62
N GLY A 376 -40.27 14.26 -0.89
CA GLY A 376 -40.46 15.49 -0.13
C GLY A 376 -39.81 15.49 1.26
N GLU A 377 -39.18 14.38 1.65
CA GLU A 377 -38.49 14.20 2.93
C GLU A 377 -37.34 15.20 3.10
N ILE A 378 -37.21 15.75 4.31
CA ILE A 378 -36.08 16.59 4.69
C ILE A 378 -35.01 15.69 5.33
N LEU A 379 -33.85 15.68 4.71
CA LEU A 379 -32.69 14.93 5.13
C LEU A 379 -31.68 15.89 5.76
N HIS A 380 -31.36 15.64 7.04
CA HIS A 380 -30.36 16.39 7.80
C HIS A 380 -29.17 15.47 8.09
N GLU A 381 -27.96 15.91 7.73
CA GLU A 381 -26.75 15.09 7.78
C GLU A 381 -25.56 15.87 8.32
N ARG A 382 -24.75 15.17 9.11
CA ARG A 382 -23.37 15.54 9.43
C ARG A 382 -22.43 14.83 8.44
N VAL A 383 -21.55 15.60 7.82
CA VAL A 383 -20.58 15.13 6.83
C VAL A 383 -19.16 15.38 7.35
N THR A 384 -18.33 14.34 7.38
CA THR A 384 -16.90 14.45 7.74
C THR A 384 -16.06 13.97 6.57
N ILE A 385 -14.96 14.69 6.30
CA ILE A 385 -14.04 14.42 5.19
C ILE A 385 -12.71 14.02 5.80
N ASP A 386 -12.23 12.84 5.46
CA ASP A 386 -10.94 12.28 5.83
C ASP A 386 -10.13 12.07 4.55
N GLU A 387 -9.37 13.08 4.16
CA GLU A 387 -8.64 13.08 2.90
C GLU A 387 -7.48 12.10 2.90
N GLU A 388 -6.83 11.92 4.06
CA GLU A 388 -5.73 10.97 4.24
C GLU A 388 -6.18 9.55 3.92
N ASN A 389 -7.37 9.20 4.42
CA ASN A 389 -7.93 7.88 4.23
C ASN A 389 -8.80 7.76 2.96
N GLY A 390 -8.99 8.87 2.26
CA GLY A 390 -9.85 8.97 1.08
C GLY A 390 -11.30 8.66 1.40
N GLU A 391 -11.78 8.92 2.62
CA GLU A 391 -13.13 8.58 3.09
C GLU A 391 -13.94 9.84 3.37
N VAL A 392 -15.21 9.82 2.98
CA VAL A 392 -16.20 10.82 3.39
C VAL A 392 -17.36 10.09 4.06
N THR A 393 -17.68 10.48 5.28
CA THR A 393 -18.78 9.88 6.04
C THR A 393 -19.99 10.81 6.07
N PHE A 394 -21.17 10.23 5.93
CA PHE A 394 -22.45 10.92 5.97
C PHE A 394 -23.31 10.26 7.06
N ARG A 395 -23.49 10.96 8.16
CA ARG A 395 -24.27 10.51 9.30
C ARG A 395 -25.58 11.29 9.35
N ARG A 396 -26.68 10.59 9.12
CA ARG A 396 -28.02 11.18 9.18
C ARG A 396 -28.37 11.54 10.62
N TYR A 397 -29.06 12.64 10.83
CA TYR A 397 -29.71 12.98 12.09
C TYR A 397 -31.10 12.30 12.15
N GLU A 398 -31.37 11.54 13.21
CA GLU A 398 -32.68 10.90 13.44
C GLU A 398 -33.68 11.92 14.02
N ASP A 399 -33.19 12.86 14.83
CA ASP A 399 -33.89 14.04 15.32
C ASP A 399 -32.97 15.28 15.24
N LEU A 400 -33.41 16.44 15.75
CA LEU A 400 -32.65 17.69 15.64
C LEU A 400 -31.23 17.66 16.26
N HIS A 401 -30.90 16.69 17.13
CA HIS A 401 -29.65 16.70 17.89
C HIS A 401 -28.91 15.36 17.92
N GLN A 402 -29.53 14.26 17.50
CA GLN A 402 -28.95 12.93 17.61
C GLN A 402 -28.59 12.35 16.24
N PRO A 403 -27.28 12.21 15.94
CA PRO A 403 -26.81 11.47 14.79
C PRO A 403 -27.13 9.97 14.93
N SER A 404 -27.59 9.37 13.84
CA SER A 404 -27.94 7.95 13.69
C SER A 404 -26.86 7.00 14.16
N SER A 405 -27.24 5.77 14.51
CA SER A 405 -26.28 4.74 14.95
C SER A 405 -25.39 4.19 13.82
N THR A 406 -25.68 4.53 12.57
CA THR A 406 -24.93 4.15 11.36
C THR A 406 -24.39 5.38 10.63
N GLU A 407 -23.41 5.18 9.77
CA GLU A 407 -22.95 6.19 8.82
C GLU A 407 -22.73 5.56 7.45
N ARG A 408 -23.04 6.33 6.40
CA ARG A 408 -22.69 5.97 5.03
C ARG A 408 -21.29 6.46 4.74
N VAL A 409 -20.46 5.61 4.14
CA VAL A 409 -19.09 5.92 3.77
C VAL A 409 -19.01 5.96 2.25
N LEU A 410 -18.46 7.04 1.70
CA LEU A 410 -18.00 7.13 0.32
C LEU A 410 -16.47 7.14 0.35
N ALA A 411 -15.84 6.12 -0.22
CA ALA A 411 -14.39 5.97 -0.20
C ALA A 411 -13.78 6.01 -1.59
N ILE A 412 -12.63 6.66 -1.73
CA ILE A 412 -11.74 6.54 -2.88
C ILE A 412 -10.74 5.42 -2.58
N ARG A 413 -10.65 4.43 -3.46
CA ARG A 413 -9.77 3.25 -3.29
C ARG A 413 -8.77 3.13 -4.46
N HIS A 414 -7.75 2.31 -4.26
CA HIS A 414 -6.77 1.94 -5.29
C HIS A 414 -6.97 0.50 -5.78
N PRO A 415 -6.88 0.24 -7.11
CA PRO A 415 -6.76 1.22 -8.18
C PRO A 415 -7.96 2.17 -8.21
N LEU A 416 -7.75 3.37 -8.77
CA LEU A 416 -8.65 4.51 -8.59
C LEU A 416 -10.11 4.11 -8.86
N ARG A 417 -10.92 4.04 -7.80
CA ARG A 417 -12.35 3.70 -7.85
C ARG A 417 -13.08 4.34 -6.69
N LEU A 418 -14.41 4.41 -6.80
CA LEU A 418 -15.29 4.78 -5.71
C LEU A 418 -15.87 3.54 -5.05
N GLU A 419 -16.13 3.62 -3.77
CA GLU A 419 -16.82 2.59 -3.00
C GLU A 419 -17.80 3.24 -2.04
N MET A 420 -18.98 2.65 -1.86
CA MET A 420 -20.00 3.14 -0.95
C MET A 420 -20.62 2.01 -0.14
N TYR A 421 -20.73 2.20 1.16
CA TYR A 421 -21.33 1.23 2.10
C TYR A 421 -21.86 1.93 3.35
N GLU A 422 -22.60 1.21 4.18
CA GLU A 422 -23.02 1.68 5.51
C GLU A 422 -22.29 0.88 6.59
N ARG A 423 -21.88 1.54 7.68
CA ARG A 423 -21.27 0.89 8.84
C ARG A 423 -21.85 1.40 10.16
N ALA A 424 -21.83 0.57 11.19
CA ALA A 424 -22.21 0.97 12.53
C ALA A 424 -21.17 1.94 13.14
N VAL A 425 -21.62 3.00 13.81
CA VAL A 425 -20.76 4.01 14.45
C VAL A 425 -20.62 3.74 15.94
N ASN A 426 -21.67 3.21 16.56
CA ASN A 426 -21.79 3.02 18.00
C ASN A 426 -22.08 1.54 18.35
N GLY A 427 -21.99 1.22 19.63
CA GLY A 427 -22.39 -0.09 20.17
C GLY A 427 -21.41 -1.23 19.86
N GLU A 428 -21.87 -2.46 20.07
CA GLU A 428 -21.04 -3.66 19.95
C GLU A 428 -20.57 -3.92 18.52
N ALA A 429 -21.24 -3.39 17.49
CA ALA A 429 -20.90 -3.60 16.08
C ALA A 429 -20.05 -2.46 15.47
N ARG A 430 -19.57 -1.50 16.26
CA ARG A 430 -18.87 -0.30 15.77
C ARG A 430 -17.78 -0.64 14.73
N GLY A 431 -17.80 0.08 13.61
CA GLY A 431 -16.86 -0.05 12.50
C GLY A 431 -17.20 -1.15 11.49
N THR A 432 -18.20 -1.98 11.78
CA THR A 432 -18.57 -3.13 10.92
C THR A 432 -19.64 -2.73 9.91
N ARG A 433 -19.52 -3.22 8.66
CA ARG A 433 -20.51 -3.02 7.60
C ARG A 433 -21.86 -3.61 7.99
N VAL A 434 -22.94 -2.89 7.72
CA VAL A 434 -24.32 -3.34 7.92
C VAL A 434 -24.99 -3.65 6.58
N ASP A 435 -26.07 -4.43 6.60
CA ASP A 435 -26.82 -4.80 5.41
C ASP A 435 -27.69 -3.62 4.92
N TRP A 436 -27.12 -2.78 4.05
CA TRP A 436 -27.72 -1.53 3.65
C TRP A 436 -28.79 -1.72 2.57
N GLN A 437 -30.05 -1.45 2.94
CA GLN A 437 -31.22 -1.66 2.08
C GLN A 437 -31.42 -0.58 1.01
N ALA A 438 -30.49 0.36 0.82
CA ALA A 438 -30.65 1.40 -0.17
C ALA A 438 -30.59 0.85 -1.61
N PRO A 439 -31.31 1.48 -2.57
CA PRO A 439 -31.33 1.00 -3.96
C PRO A 439 -29.96 1.07 -4.64
N TYR A 440 -29.56 -0.04 -5.26
CA TYR A 440 -28.27 -0.17 -5.95
C TYR A 440 -28.09 0.87 -7.08
N GLU A 441 -29.12 1.05 -7.90
CA GLU A 441 -29.05 1.95 -9.07
C GLU A 441 -28.87 3.44 -8.69
N VAL A 442 -29.35 3.84 -7.50
CA VAL A 442 -29.14 5.20 -7.00
C VAL A 442 -27.67 5.43 -6.69
N ALA A 443 -27.02 4.49 -6.00
CA ALA A 443 -25.58 4.53 -5.71
C ALA A 443 -24.74 4.55 -6.99
N HIS A 444 -25.07 3.66 -7.94
CA HIS A 444 -24.37 3.58 -9.22
C HIS A 444 -24.50 4.88 -10.03
N SER A 445 -25.69 5.51 -10.05
CA SER A 445 -25.87 6.84 -10.66
C SER A 445 -25.03 7.92 -9.96
N VAL A 446 -24.91 7.89 -8.64
CA VAL A 446 -24.06 8.83 -7.88
C VAL A 446 -22.59 8.71 -8.32
N PHE A 447 -22.05 7.49 -8.45
CA PHE A 447 -20.69 7.29 -8.95
C PHE A 447 -20.50 7.90 -10.34
N ASN A 448 -21.40 7.61 -11.28
CA ASN A 448 -21.29 8.14 -12.65
C ASN A 448 -21.31 9.68 -12.69
N ARG A 449 -22.17 10.31 -11.88
CA ARG A 449 -22.25 11.78 -11.80
C ARG A 449 -21.01 12.38 -11.13
N LEU A 450 -20.49 11.76 -10.08
CA LEU A 450 -19.24 12.18 -9.43
C LEU A 450 -18.05 12.09 -10.38
N VAL A 451 -17.91 10.98 -11.11
CA VAL A 451 -16.86 10.81 -12.13
C VAL A 451 -17.01 11.85 -13.25
N GLY A 452 -18.24 12.09 -13.72
CA GLY A 452 -18.52 13.14 -14.72
C GLY A 452 -18.10 14.53 -14.23
N LEU A 453 -18.41 14.87 -12.99
CA LEU A 453 -18.02 16.13 -12.36
C LEU A 453 -16.49 16.22 -12.21
N ALA A 454 -15.82 15.15 -11.76
CA ALA A 454 -14.37 15.08 -11.66
C ALA A 454 -13.68 15.29 -13.00
N ARG A 455 -14.19 14.66 -14.08
CA ARG A 455 -13.70 14.89 -15.45
C ARG A 455 -13.86 16.33 -15.88
N SER A 456 -14.99 16.96 -15.57
CA SER A 456 -15.20 18.38 -15.88
C SER A 456 -14.18 19.25 -15.15
N ILE A 457 -13.97 19.02 -13.86
CA ILE A 457 -13.00 19.75 -13.05
C ILE A 457 -11.60 19.62 -13.65
N GLY A 458 -11.16 18.39 -13.96
CA GLY A 458 -9.85 18.14 -14.54
C GLY A 458 -9.64 18.75 -15.94
N ARG A 459 -10.71 18.97 -16.71
CA ARG A 459 -10.63 19.68 -18.01
C ARG A 459 -10.62 21.20 -17.84
N SER A 460 -11.24 21.72 -16.79
CA SER A 460 -11.36 23.16 -16.51
C SER A 460 -10.17 23.74 -15.74
N SER A 461 -9.19 22.94 -15.32
CA SER A 461 -7.97 23.35 -14.60
C SER A 461 -6.96 24.17 -15.45
N GLY A 462 -7.41 24.87 -16.49
CA GLY A 462 -6.60 25.77 -17.32
C GLY A 462 -6.53 27.22 -16.81
N GLY A 463 -6.92 27.49 -15.56
CA GLY A 463 -6.79 28.81 -14.94
C GLY A 463 -5.47 28.98 -14.19
N ASP A 464 -4.93 30.21 -14.15
CA ASP A 464 -3.64 30.61 -13.53
C ASP A 464 -3.53 30.41 -12.00
N VAL A 465 -4.52 29.79 -11.35
CA VAL A 465 -4.57 29.57 -9.90
C VAL A 465 -4.72 28.08 -9.61
N VAL A 466 -3.69 27.49 -8.99
CA VAL A 466 -3.57 26.05 -8.70
C VAL A 466 -4.60 25.54 -7.67
N GLY A 467 -5.37 26.42 -7.01
CA GLY A 467 -6.50 26.04 -6.16
C GLY A 467 -6.15 24.94 -5.15
N TYR A 468 -6.85 23.80 -5.23
CA TYR A 468 -6.68 22.62 -4.36
C TYR A 468 -5.58 21.66 -4.82
N GLY A 469 -4.93 21.94 -5.94
CA GLY A 469 -3.84 21.15 -6.50
C GLY A 469 -3.95 20.94 -8.01
N LEU A 470 -2.87 20.46 -8.61
CA LEU A 470 -2.71 20.19 -10.02
C LEU A 470 -2.12 18.79 -10.22
N ALA A 471 -2.76 18.00 -11.07
CA ALA A 471 -2.19 16.73 -11.56
C ALA A 471 -1.67 16.91 -12.99
N SER A 472 -0.48 16.39 -13.28
CA SER A 472 0.01 16.31 -14.65
C SER A 472 -0.83 15.34 -15.47
N LYS A 473 -0.76 15.48 -16.80
CA LYS A 473 -1.18 14.39 -17.70
C LYS A 473 -0.39 13.10 -17.35
N PRO A 474 -0.96 11.92 -17.61
CA PRO A 474 -0.23 10.66 -17.55
C PRO A 474 1.10 10.76 -18.29
N ILE A 475 2.18 10.37 -17.64
CA ILE A 475 3.52 10.33 -18.16
C ILE A 475 3.74 8.97 -18.80
N SER A 476 3.87 8.95 -20.13
CA SER A 476 4.20 7.76 -20.92
C SER A 476 5.67 7.74 -21.31
N GLY A 477 6.25 6.54 -21.46
CA GLY A 477 7.62 6.35 -21.96
C GLY A 477 8.74 6.60 -20.95
N LEU A 478 8.40 6.97 -19.71
CA LEU A 478 9.36 7.13 -18.61
C LEU A 478 9.02 6.18 -17.46
N SER A 479 10.06 5.66 -16.81
CA SER A 479 9.87 4.86 -15.60
C SER A 479 9.57 5.75 -14.39
N LYS A 480 8.80 5.22 -13.43
CA LYS A 480 8.58 5.88 -12.12
C LYS A 480 9.88 6.34 -11.48
N ALA A 481 10.93 5.51 -11.56
CA ALA A 481 12.23 5.82 -10.99
C ALA A 481 12.91 7.01 -11.67
N ALA A 482 12.81 7.13 -13.00
CA ALA A 482 13.34 8.26 -13.74
C ALA A 482 12.63 9.57 -13.35
N VAL A 483 11.30 9.55 -13.28
CA VAL A 483 10.51 10.72 -12.87
C VAL A 483 10.82 11.10 -11.43
N TRP A 484 10.82 10.13 -10.49
CA TRP A 484 11.16 10.39 -9.09
C TRP A 484 12.57 10.98 -8.93
N LYS A 485 13.55 10.45 -9.65
CA LYS A 485 14.93 10.97 -9.64
C LYS A 485 14.98 12.42 -10.14
N ALA A 486 14.23 12.75 -11.18
CA ALA A 486 14.12 14.11 -11.69
C ALA A 486 13.47 15.05 -10.66
N MET A 487 12.37 14.62 -10.01
CA MET A 487 11.71 15.40 -8.96
C MET A 487 12.63 15.67 -7.76
N VAL A 488 13.36 14.67 -7.27
CA VAL A 488 14.29 14.87 -6.15
C VAL A 488 15.44 15.80 -6.56
N ARG A 489 15.92 15.71 -7.81
CA ARG A 489 16.97 16.60 -8.30
C ARG A 489 16.47 18.05 -8.47
N SER A 490 15.22 18.26 -8.85
CA SER A 490 14.66 19.61 -9.02
C SER A 490 14.61 20.41 -7.70
N VAL A 491 14.63 19.75 -6.55
CA VAL A 491 14.75 20.43 -5.24
C VAL A 491 16.02 21.27 -5.18
N ARG A 492 17.15 20.73 -5.63
CA ARG A 492 18.47 21.39 -5.49
C ARG A 492 18.78 22.37 -6.61
N VAL A 493 18.27 22.11 -7.81
CA VAL A 493 18.53 22.89 -9.02
C VAL A 493 17.22 23.28 -9.72
N PRO A 494 16.28 23.96 -9.04
CA PRO A 494 14.93 24.22 -9.59
C PRO A 494 14.95 24.97 -10.92
N ALA A 495 15.93 25.87 -11.13
CA ALA A 495 16.10 26.60 -12.38
C ALA A 495 16.36 25.69 -13.59
N GLU A 496 17.15 24.61 -13.44
CA GLU A 496 17.38 23.62 -14.51
C GLU A 496 16.11 22.83 -14.88
N TYR A 497 15.11 22.83 -14.00
CA TYR A 497 13.85 22.09 -14.13
C TYR A 497 12.67 23.02 -14.41
N GLY A 498 12.92 24.23 -14.92
CA GLY A 498 11.90 25.12 -15.45
C GLY A 498 11.23 26.03 -14.42
N MET A 499 11.68 26.06 -13.17
CA MET A 499 11.24 27.10 -12.23
C MET A 499 11.93 28.42 -12.55
N ALA A 500 11.16 29.51 -12.70
CA ALA A 500 11.67 30.85 -12.93
C ALA A 500 12.26 31.46 -11.64
N VAL A 501 13.44 30.96 -11.26
CA VAL A 501 14.14 31.32 -10.04
C VAL A 501 15.64 31.50 -10.28
N ASP A 502 16.28 32.32 -9.46
CA ASP A 502 17.74 32.39 -9.39
C ASP A 502 18.23 32.48 -7.94
N ARG A 503 19.54 32.65 -7.76
CA ARG A 503 20.19 32.74 -6.43
C ARG A 503 19.80 31.59 -5.50
N VAL A 504 19.72 30.38 -6.06
CA VAL A 504 19.36 29.19 -5.30
C VAL A 504 20.50 28.82 -4.36
N ALA A 505 20.22 28.81 -3.06
CA ALA A 505 21.10 28.30 -2.02
C ALA A 505 20.41 27.13 -1.31
N VAL A 506 21.13 26.03 -1.13
CA VAL A 506 20.62 24.85 -0.42
C VAL A 506 21.57 24.50 0.70
N ARG A 507 21.02 24.29 1.90
CA ARG A 507 21.75 23.87 3.08
C ARG A 507 21.12 22.60 3.63
N GLU A 508 21.95 21.61 3.95
CA GLU A 508 21.50 20.42 4.64
C GLU A 508 21.29 20.73 6.12
N MET A 509 20.11 20.38 6.62
CA MET A 509 19.74 20.50 8.02
C MET A 509 19.32 19.11 8.53
N PRO A 510 19.38 18.87 9.85
CA PRO A 510 18.85 17.63 10.41
C PRO A 510 17.36 17.47 10.07
N GLY A 511 17.03 16.45 9.27
CA GLY A 511 15.65 16.08 8.91
C GLY A 511 15.03 16.85 7.73
N TYR A 512 15.71 17.84 7.14
CA TYR A 512 15.21 18.58 5.97
C TYR A 512 16.33 19.29 5.20
N LEU A 513 16.04 19.71 3.97
CA LEU A 513 16.88 20.60 3.18
C LEU A 513 16.33 22.01 3.29
N GLN A 514 17.09 22.97 3.80
CA GLN A 514 16.68 24.36 3.71
C GLN A 514 17.10 24.92 2.36
N ARG A 515 16.13 25.43 1.60
CA ARG A 515 16.34 26.05 0.30
C ARG A 515 15.92 27.50 0.35
N SER A 516 16.80 28.39 -0.10
CA SER A 516 16.48 29.79 -0.34
C SER A 516 16.65 30.09 -1.82
N MET A 517 15.71 30.81 -2.42
CA MET A 517 15.74 31.16 -3.84
C MET A 517 14.99 32.46 -4.11
N ARG A 518 15.41 33.21 -5.13
CA ARG A 518 14.71 34.42 -5.57
C ARG A 518 13.71 34.07 -6.67
N LEU A 519 12.45 34.45 -6.46
CA LEU A 519 11.35 34.16 -7.38
C LEU A 519 11.27 35.26 -8.45
N LEU A 520 11.57 34.95 -9.71
CA LEU A 520 11.67 35.97 -10.77
C LEU A 520 10.29 36.47 -11.24
N GLU A 521 9.29 35.59 -11.24
CA GLU A 521 7.93 35.89 -11.73
C GLU A 521 7.04 36.57 -10.69
N ARG A 522 7.52 36.78 -9.45
CA ARG A 522 6.75 37.50 -8.43
C ARG A 522 7.10 38.99 -8.43
N PRO A 523 6.11 39.90 -8.29
CA PRO A 523 6.37 41.32 -8.16
C PRO A 523 7.41 41.62 -7.05
N GLY A 524 8.43 42.41 -7.38
CA GLY A 524 9.53 42.73 -6.47
C GLY A 524 10.58 41.63 -6.29
N SER A 525 10.47 40.52 -7.03
CA SER A 525 11.37 39.36 -7.01
C SER A 525 11.82 38.94 -5.60
N PRO A 526 10.87 38.56 -4.72
CA PRO A 526 11.17 38.23 -3.34
C PRO A 526 12.06 36.99 -3.23
N VAL A 527 12.89 36.97 -2.18
CA VAL A 527 13.59 35.76 -1.74
C VAL A 527 12.64 34.95 -0.87
N MET A 528 12.45 33.68 -1.23
CA MET A 528 11.67 32.72 -0.48
C MET A 528 12.61 31.67 0.11
N THR A 529 12.45 31.41 1.41
CA THR A 529 13.13 30.32 2.11
C THR A 529 12.11 29.26 2.49
N GLU A 530 12.42 28.00 2.24
CA GLU A 530 11.57 26.84 2.52
C GLU A 530 12.40 25.73 3.15
N ASN A 531 11.81 25.00 4.08
CA ASN A 531 12.33 23.73 4.55
C ASN A 531 11.67 22.61 3.74
N VAL A 532 12.49 21.84 3.04
CA VAL A 532 12.07 20.84 2.06
C VAL A 532 12.34 19.44 2.60
N ARG A 533 11.33 18.58 2.60
CA ARG A 533 11.43 17.19 3.06
C ARG A 533 11.14 16.26 1.90
N VAL A 534 11.99 15.25 1.69
CA VAL A 534 11.82 14.26 0.63
C VAL A 534 11.33 12.95 1.25
N LEU A 535 10.03 12.70 1.17
CA LEU A 535 9.36 11.52 1.72
C LEU A 535 9.29 10.42 0.65
N ALA A 536 10.38 9.66 0.52
CA ALA A 536 10.50 8.65 -0.55
C ALA A 536 9.51 7.48 -0.43
N ALA A 537 9.01 7.20 0.77
CA ALA A 537 8.03 6.14 1.03
C ALA A 537 6.66 6.49 0.44
N SER A 538 6.16 7.70 0.72
CA SER A 538 4.91 8.22 0.14
C SER A 538 5.07 8.78 -1.27
N LYS A 539 6.32 8.88 -1.76
CA LYS A 539 6.67 9.53 -3.03
C LYS A 539 6.25 11.00 -3.06
N GLU A 540 6.51 11.71 -1.98
CA GLU A 540 6.17 13.11 -1.79
C GLU A 540 7.40 13.95 -1.48
N ILE A 541 7.42 15.17 -1.97
CA ILE A 541 8.37 16.20 -1.56
C ILE A 541 7.55 17.33 -0.96
N THR A 542 7.75 17.63 0.32
CA THR A 542 7.02 18.71 0.98
C THR A 542 7.91 19.95 1.06
N TYR A 543 7.32 21.12 0.83
CA TYR A 543 7.96 22.42 0.88
C TYR A 543 7.20 23.26 1.88
N ARG A 544 7.85 23.60 2.99
CA ARG A 544 7.26 24.42 4.04
C ARG A 544 7.93 25.79 4.09
N PRO A 545 7.23 26.87 3.70
CA PRO A 545 7.78 28.22 3.76
C PRO A 545 8.24 28.60 5.16
N VAL A 546 9.35 29.33 5.22
CA VAL A 546 9.89 29.89 6.47
C VAL A 546 9.64 31.39 6.46
N VAL A 547 8.85 31.86 7.41
CA VAL A 547 8.51 33.27 7.59
C VAL A 547 8.95 33.69 8.98
N ARG A 548 9.78 34.74 9.08
CA ARG A 548 10.35 35.22 10.35
C ARG A 548 11.10 34.14 11.16
N GLY A 549 11.69 33.17 10.46
CA GLY A 549 12.46 32.08 11.08
C GLY A 549 11.65 30.84 11.46
N GLU A 550 10.32 30.89 11.32
CA GLU A 550 9.43 29.78 11.67
C GLU A 550 8.77 29.17 10.44
N GLU A 551 8.50 27.87 10.50
CA GLU A 551 7.72 27.17 9.48
C GLU A 551 6.24 27.56 9.57
N VAL A 552 5.64 27.88 8.43
CA VAL A 552 4.19 28.09 8.38
C VAL A 552 3.45 26.74 8.46
N ALA A 553 2.22 26.76 8.97
CA ALA A 553 1.41 25.54 9.17
C ALA A 553 1.02 24.85 7.85
N GLU A 554 0.97 25.56 6.73
CA GLU A 554 0.66 24.99 5.42
C GLU A 554 1.95 24.47 4.73
N GLU A 555 1.90 23.24 4.23
CA GLU A 555 2.95 22.69 3.37
C GLU A 555 2.45 22.46 1.95
N ARG A 556 3.32 22.73 0.97
CA ARG A 556 3.10 22.38 -0.43
C ARG A 556 3.69 21.01 -0.67
N VAL A 557 2.96 20.13 -1.35
CA VAL A 557 3.35 18.75 -1.61
C VAL A 557 3.52 18.56 -3.11
N PHE A 558 4.66 18.03 -3.53
CA PHE A 558 4.92 17.56 -4.88
C PHE A 558 5.04 16.04 -4.88
N ALA A 559 4.00 15.36 -5.35
CA ALA A 559 3.85 13.92 -5.25
C ALA A 559 4.01 13.22 -6.61
N LEU A 560 4.52 11.99 -6.58
CA LEU A 560 4.54 11.09 -7.74
C LEU A 560 3.55 9.95 -7.50
N ARG A 561 2.49 9.90 -8.30
CA ARG A 561 1.52 8.81 -8.28
C ARG A 561 1.82 7.78 -9.34
N VAL A 562 1.38 6.56 -9.08
CA VAL A 562 1.37 5.44 -10.02
C VAL A 562 -0.07 5.12 -10.40
N ASP A 563 -0.26 4.59 -11.60
CA ASP A 563 -1.55 4.11 -12.12
C ASP A 563 -2.65 5.20 -12.30
N PRO A 564 -2.45 6.15 -13.23
CA PRO A 564 -1.30 6.28 -14.15
C PRO A 564 -0.12 7.02 -13.51
N LEU A 565 1.09 6.79 -14.06
CA LEU A 565 2.28 7.55 -13.66
C LEU A 565 2.05 9.04 -13.92
N ARG A 566 2.05 9.87 -12.87
CA ARG A 566 1.85 11.33 -12.99
C ARG A 566 2.40 12.06 -11.78
N CYS A 567 2.66 13.35 -11.93
CA CYS A 567 3.03 14.22 -10.81
C CYS A 567 1.81 15.01 -10.33
N GLU A 568 1.70 15.23 -9.02
CA GLU A 568 0.64 16.02 -8.39
C GLU A 568 1.27 17.12 -7.53
N LEU A 569 0.75 18.35 -7.58
CA LEU A 569 1.10 19.45 -6.68
C LEU A 569 -0.13 19.88 -5.89
N PHE A 570 -0.08 19.96 -4.57
CA PHE A 570 -1.20 20.44 -3.74
C PHE A 570 -0.69 21.08 -2.45
N SER A 571 -1.56 21.71 -1.66
CA SER A 571 -1.25 22.21 -0.31
C SER A 571 -2.07 21.45 0.73
N ARG A 572 -1.52 21.25 1.93
CA ARG A 572 -2.23 20.72 3.12
C ARG A 572 -1.67 21.35 4.40
N ARG A 573 -2.34 21.16 5.55
CA ARG A 573 -1.71 21.53 6.84
C ARG A 573 -0.72 20.45 7.25
N ALA A 574 0.36 20.87 7.88
CA ALA A 574 1.43 20.03 8.40
C ALA A 574 0.96 19.03 9.46
N ASP A 575 -0.03 19.44 10.27
CA ASP A 575 -0.52 18.67 11.42
C ASP A 575 -1.65 17.68 11.03
N ASP A 576 -2.07 17.68 9.76
CA ASP A 576 -3.05 16.72 9.23
C ASP A 576 -2.38 15.37 8.87
N GLN A 577 -1.12 15.15 9.29
CA GLN A 577 -0.29 13.98 8.98
C GLN A 577 -0.01 13.09 10.19
#